data_AF-A0A081EWJ0-F1
#
_entry.id   AF-A0A081EWJ0-F1
#
_cell.length_a   1.000
_cell.length_b   1.000
_cell.length_c   1.000
_cell.angle_alpha   90.00
_cell.angle_beta   90.00
_cell.angle_gamma   90.00
#
_symmetry.space_group_name_H-M   'P 1'
#
loop_
_entity.id
_entity.type
_entity.pdbx_description
1 polymer ?
#
loop_
_entity_poly.entity_id
_entity_poly.type
_entity_poly.pdbx_seq_one_letter_code
_entity_poly.pdbx_strand_id
1 'polypeptide(L)' 'MASKSRPAPGAGHVGPLLSARCTGCGKTSEKRTTEIVGDASSGSFQHVCHSCRGVTWWNALAVLEEADSA' A
#
# COMPACT_ATOMS: atom_id res chain seq x y z
N MET A 1 2.50 6.60 35.79
CA MET A 1 1.86 6.89 34.48
C MET A 1 2.33 5.82 33.50
N ALA A 2 1.43 4.97 33.00
CA ALA A 2 1.80 3.91 32.06
C ALA A 2 1.85 4.50 30.64
N SER A 3 3.05 4.63 30.09
CA SER A 3 3.26 5.00 28.68
C SER A 3 2.68 3.90 27.80
N LYS A 4 1.44 4.09 27.35
CA LYS A 4 0.74 3.16 26.46
C LYS A 4 1.36 3.33 25.06
N SER A 5 2.31 2.48 24.71
CA SER A 5 2.89 2.42 23.37
C SER A 5 1.76 2.29 22.35
N ARG A 6 1.67 3.22 21.39
CA ARG A 6 0.71 3.13 20.29
C ARG A 6 1.01 1.83 19.52
N PRO A 7 -0.01 1.02 19.18
CA PRO A 7 0.23 -0.17 18.36
C PRO A 7 0.87 0.29 17.05
N ALA A 8 1.90 -0.43 16.62
CA ALA A 8 2.51 -0.18 15.32
C ALA A 8 1.40 -0.25 14.25
N PRO A 9 1.34 0.73 13.33
CA PRO A 9 0.38 0.69 12.24
C PRO A 9 0.48 -0.65 11.48
N GLY A 10 -0.67 -1.29 11.24
CA GLY A 10 -0.72 -2.57 10.54
C GLY A 10 -0.16 -2.45 9.11
N ALA A 11 0.23 -3.60 8.53
CA ALA A 11 0.59 -3.68 7.12
C ALA A 11 -0.52 -3.04 6.26
N GLY A 12 -0.16 -2.13 5.36
CA GLY A 12 -1.12 -1.33 4.58
C GLY A 12 -1.43 0.08 5.13
N HIS A 13 -0.89 0.46 6.30
CA HIS A 13 -1.07 1.78 6.90
C HIS A 13 0.20 2.65 6.93
N VAL A 14 1.30 2.14 6.36
CA VAL A 14 2.62 2.79 6.38
C VAL A 14 3.22 2.81 4.98
N GLY A 15 3.98 3.86 4.69
CA GLY A 15 4.66 4.06 3.41
C GLY A 15 3.91 5.00 2.47
N PRO A 16 4.51 5.28 1.30
CA PRO A 16 3.92 6.15 0.30
C PRO A 16 2.52 5.70 -0.09
N LEU A 17 1.63 6.67 -0.30
CA LEU A 17 0.36 6.42 -0.95
C LEU A 17 0.60 6.17 -2.44
N LEU A 18 0.09 5.07 -2.96
CA LEU A 18 0.25 4.66 -4.35
C LEU A 18 -1.13 4.39 -4.94
N SER A 19 -1.31 4.74 -6.22
CA SER A 19 -2.34 4.13 -7.04
C SER A 19 -1.80 2.80 -7.55
N ALA A 20 -2.53 1.70 -7.32
CA ALA A 20 -2.06 0.37 -7.68
C ALA A 20 -3.18 -0.48 -8.30
N ARG A 21 -2.79 -1.40 -9.18
CA ARG A 21 -3.69 -2.34 -9.85
C ARG A 21 -3.46 -3.77 -9.36
N CYS A 22 -4.52 -4.42 -8.89
CA CYS A 22 -4.54 -5.83 -8.52
C CYS A 22 -4.23 -6.69 -9.75
N THR A 23 -3.26 -7.60 -9.65
CA THR A 23 -2.92 -8.53 -10.75
C THR A 23 -3.96 -9.64 -10.94
N GLY A 24 -4.71 -9.98 -9.89
CA GLY A 24 -5.72 -11.03 -9.93
C GLY A 24 -7.04 -10.62 -10.59
N CYS A 25 -7.58 -9.44 -10.23
CA CYS A 25 -8.90 -8.99 -10.72
C CYS A 25 -8.86 -7.69 -11.52
N GLY A 26 -7.70 -7.08 -11.72
CA GLY A 26 -7.55 -5.82 -12.47
C GLY A 26 -8.07 -4.57 -11.76
N LYS A 27 -8.63 -4.69 -10.54
CA LYS A 27 -9.13 -3.55 -9.76
C LYS A 27 -7.99 -2.58 -9.44
N THR A 28 -8.20 -1.30 -9.70
CA THR A 28 -7.35 -0.21 -9.21
C THR A 28 -7.81 0.25 -7.84
N SER A 29 -6.87 0.50 -6.93
CA SER A 29 -7.12 0.99 -5.58
C SER A 29 -5.90 1.75 -5.07
N GLU A 30 -6.14 2.74 -4.24
CA GLU A 30 -5.08 3.34 -3.44
C GLU A 30 -4.61 2.37 -2.35
N LYS A 31 -3.30 2.33 -2.14
CA LYS A 31 -2.64 1.47 -1.15
C LYS A 31 -1.44 2.19 -0.56
N ARG A 32 -1.14 1.91 0.70
CA ARG A 32 0.11 2.34 1.35
C ARG A 32 1.00 1.14 1.59
N THR A 33 2.24 1.22 1.14
CA THR A 33 3.21 0.14 1.37
C THR A 33 4.64 0.67 1.34
N THR A 34 5.52 0.09 2.15
CA THR A 34 6.97 0.31 2.12
C THR A 34 7.70 -0.82 1.40
N GLU A 35 7.04 -1.95 1.17
CA GLU A 35 7.66 -3.19 0.68
C GLU A 35 7.40 -3.38 -0.82
N ILE A 36 7.86 -2.41 -1.62
CA ILE A 36 7.77 -2.47 -3.08
C ILE A 36 8.97 -3.23 -3.63
N VAL A 37 8.72 -4.25 -4.43
CA VAL A 37 9.73 -4.94 -5.23
C VAL A 37 9.91 -4.17 -6.54
N GLY A 38 11.10 -3.62 -6.74
CA GLY A 38 11.43 -2.77 -7.88
C GLY A 38 11.25 -1.29 -7.57
N ASP A 39 10.92 -0.51 -8.60
CA ASP A 39 10.81 0.95 -8.49
C ASP A 39 9.51 1.38 -7.80
N ALA A 40 9.50 2.48 -7.04
CA ALA A 40 8.31 2.84 -6.25
C ALA A 40 7.07 3.20 -7.11
N SER A 41 7.30 3.70 -8.32
CA SER A 41 6.27 4.16 -9.25
C SER A 41 5.72 3.08 -10.19
N SER A 42 6.44 1.95 -10.34
CA SER A 42 6.12 0.90 -11.32
C SER A 42 6.34 -0.53 -10.81
N GLY A 43 6.85 -0.67 -9.59
CA GLY A 43 7.14 -1.94 -8.92
C GLY A 43 5.90 -2.64 -8.43
N SER A 44 6.09 -3.78 -7.78
CA SER A 44 4.99 -4.64 -7.32
C SER A 44 5.09 -4.92 -5.83
N PHE A 45 3.95 -5.04 -5.16
CA PHE A 45 3.88 -5.37 -3.74
C PHE A 45 2.71 -6.31 -3.45
N GLN A 46 2.77 -7.02 -2.32
CA GLN A 46 1.67 -7.87 -1.88
C GLN A 46 0.71 -7.08 -0.99
N HIS A 47 -0.59 -7.20 -1.25
CA HIS A 47 -1.61 -6.62 -0.39
C HIS A 47 -2.94 -7.38 -0.52
N VAL A 48 -3.77 -7.32 0.52
CA VAL A 48 -5.14 -7.82 0.49
C VAL A 48 -5.96 -7.12 -0.60
N CYS A 49 -6.62 -7.93 -1.43
CA CYS A 49 -7.67 -7.52 -2.35
C CYS A 49 -9.01 -8.08 -1.87
N HIS A 50 -9.94 -7.20 -1.49
CA HIS A 50 -11.28 -7.61 -1.05
C HIS A 50 -12.12 -8.26 -2.16
N SER A 51 -11.88 -7.90 -3.43
CA SER A 51 -12.54 -8.54 -4.58
C SER A 51 -12.05 -9.97 -4.79
N CYS A 52 -10.75 -10.22 -4.65
CA CYS A 52 -10.16 -11.56 -4.72
C CYS A 52 -10.29 -12.35 -3.41
N ARG A 53 -10.69 -11.69 -2.32
CA ARG A 53 -10.82 -12.25 -0.97
C ARG A 53 -9.52 -12.88 -0.43
N GLY A 54 -8.36 -12.31 -0.79
CA GLY A 54 -7.05 -12.82 -0.38
C GLY A 54 -5.92 -11.83 -0.59
N VAL A 55 -4.72 -12.21 -0.13
CA VAL A 55 -3.47 -11.50 -0.44
C VAL A 55 -3.09 -11.80 -1.89
N THR A 56 -2.75 -10.76 -2.64
CA THR A 56 -2.36 -10.88 -4.05
C THR A 56 -1.31 -9.82 -4.36
N TRP A 57 -0.73 -9.91 -5.55
CA TRP A 57 0.19 -8.91 -6.05
C TRP A 57 -0.57 -7.71 -6.61
N TRP A 58 0.02 -6.54 -6.41
CA TRP A 58 -0.44 -5.26 -6.91
C TRP A 58 0.72 -4.58 -7.62
N ASN A 59 0.47 -4.06 -8.81
CA ASN A 59 1.44 -3.26 -9.55
C ASN A 59 1.18 -1.80 -9.23
N ALA A 60 2.19 -1.08 -8.77
CA ALA A 60 2.15 0.36 -8.65
C ALA A 60 1.98 0.97 -10.04
N LEU A 61 1.10 1.96 -10.12
CA LEU A 61 0.85 2.75 -11.33
C LEU A 61 1.41 4.17 -11.20
N ALA A 62 1.34 4.72 -9.99
CA ALA A 62 1.88 6.03 -9.65
C ALA A 62 2.07 6.14 -8.13
N VAL A 63 3.12 6.86 -7.71
CA VAL A 63 3.24 7.39 -6.35
C VAL A 63 2.37 8.65 -6.27
N LEU A 64 1.48 8.72 -5.29
CA LEU A 64 0.51 9.81 -5.14
C LEU A 64 0.90 10.84 -4.08
N GLU A 65 2.13 10.79 -3.54
CA GLU A 65 2.70 11.58 -2.42
C GLU A 65 1.73 12.50 -1.65
N GLU A 66 1.63 12.30 -0.33
CA GLU A 66 0.89 13.19 0.57
C GLU A 66 1.30 14.64 0.31
N ALA A 67 0.36 15.42 -0.24
CA ALA A 67 0.50 16.86 -0.36
C ALA A 67 0.94 17.39 1.01
N ASP A 68 2.17 17.87 1.03
CA ASP A 68 2.84 18.66 2.05
C ASP A 68 1.82 19.42 2.91
N SER A 69 1.58 18.93 4.13
CA SER A 69 0.98 19.76 5.17
C SER A 69 2.13 20.49 5.87
N ALA A 70 2.64 21.53 5.21
CA ALA A 70 3.46 22.57 5.83
C ALA A 70 2.60 23.77 6.24
#